data_AF-A0A8D8WT63-F1
#
_entry.id   AF-A0A8D8WT63-F1
#
_cell.length_a   1.000
_cell.length_b   1.000
_cell.length_c   1.000
_cell.angle_alpha   90.00
_cell.angle_beta   90.00
_cell.angle_gamma   90.00
#
_symmetry.space_group_name_H-M   'P 1'
#
loop_
_entity.id
_entity.type
_entity.pdbx_description
1 polymer ?
#
loop_
_entity_poly.entity_id
_entity_poly.type
_entity_poly.pdbx_seq_one_letter_code
_entity_poly.pdbx_strand_id
1 'polypeptide(L)'
;MSKNMTDVNKIKIYLEALEDKFEIPDGTGEHEKLLQPYTYISQVPGKQIRTKLAYAFNCWLNIPEEKLVAIGDIIQMLHNSSLLIDDIEDNSILRRGIPVAHSIYGIASTINAANYVLAIALEKVQDLGHLEATAVYT
;
A
#
# COMPACT_ATOMS: atom_id res chain seq x y z
N MET A 1 -5.40 34.93 9.15
CA MET A 1 -6.14 34.12 8.16
C MET A 1 -5.23 33.80 6.95
N SER A 2 -4.10 33.11 7.17
CA SER A 2 -3.03 32.93 6.16
C SER A 2 -2.32 31.55 6.23
N LYS A 3 -3.01 30.48 6.64
CA LYS A 3 -2.39 29.14 6.80
C LYS A 3 -2.62 28.17 5.62
N ASN A 4 -3.41 28.51 4.61
CA ASN A 4 -3.98 27.46 3.74
C ASN A 4 -3.18 27.12 2.47
N MET A 5 -2.26 27.97 2.01
CA MET A 5 -1.54 27.74 0.73
C MET A 5 -0.23 26.94 0.91
N THR A 6 0.40 27.03 2.08
CA THR A 6 1.68 26.34 2.38
C THR A 6 1.47 24.85 2.60
N ASP A 7 0.34 24.45 3.18
CA ASP A 7 0.05 23.05 3.52
C ASP A 7 -0.34 22.21 2.29
N VAL A 8 -1.06 22.78 1.31
CA VAL A 8 -1.42 22.08 0.06
C VAL A 8 -0.19 21.82 -0.82
N ASN A 9 0.73 22.79 -0.89
CA ASN A 9 1.99 22.61 -1.63
C ASN A 9 2.91 21.60 -0.95
N LYS A 10 2.94 21.54 0.38
CA LYS A 10 3.61 20.47 1.13
C LYS A 10 3.02 19.11 0.77
N ILE A 11 1.70 18.94 0.81
CA ILE A 11 1.04 17.68 0.43
C ILE A 11 1.42 17.27 -0.99
N LYS A 12 1.49 18.21 -1.95
CA LYS A 12 1.87 17.90 -3.32
C LYS A 12 3.32 17.40 -3.45
N ILE A 13 4.27 18.08 -2.79
CA ILE A 13 5.68 17.66 -2.75
C ILE A 13 5.82 16.27 -2.10
N TYR A 14 5.07 16.00 -1.03
CA TYR A 14 5.08 14.69 -0.37
C TYR A 14 4.51 13.57 -1.24
N LEU A 15 3.46 13.85 -2.03
CA LEU A 15 2.90 12.87 -2.96
C LEU A 15 3.88 12.50 -4.09
N GLU A 16 4.75 13.43 -4.48
CA GLU A 16 5.81 13.18 -5.46
C GLU A 16 6.97 12.35 -4.86
N ALA A 17 7.26 12.50 -3.56
CA ALA A 17 8.27 11.70 -2.85
C ALA A 17 7.84 10.26 -2.55
N LEU A 18 6.53 9.98 -2.49
CA LEU A 18 5.96 8.66 -2.23
C LEU A 18 5.84 7.78 -3.49
N GLU A 19 6.33 8.26 -4.64
CA GLU A 19 6.50 7.40 -5.82
C GLU A 19 7.65 6.40 -5.63
N ASP A 20 8.44 6.53 -4.55
CA ASP A 20 9.40 5.51 -4.14
C ASP A 20 8.68 4.20 -3.83
N LYS A 21 8.99 3.22 -4.67
CA LYS A 21 8.32 1.93 -4.72
C LYS A 21 8.71 1.12 -3.49
N PHE A 22 7.77 0.32 -3.03
CA PHE A 22 8.06 -0.87 -2.25
C PHE A 22 9.16 -1.68 -2.97
N GLU A 23 10.36 -1.68 -2.40
CA GLU A 23 11.41 -2.61 -2.77
C GLU A 23 11.19 -3.92 -2.01
N ILE A 24 11.10 -5.00 -2.78
CA ILE A 24 11.00 -6.36 -2.26
C ILE A 24 12.29 -6.65 -1.49
N PRO A 25 12.25 -6.99 -0.19
CA PRO A 25 13.45 -7.32 0.56
C PRO A 25 14.16 -8.52 -0.09
N ASP A 26 15.42 -8.30 -0.49
CA ASP A 26 16.40 -9.26 -1.06
C ASP A 26 15.82 -10.65 -1.40
N GLY A 27 15.10 -10.72 -2.51
CA GLY A 27 14.35 -11.89 -2.91
C GLY A 27 15.11 -12.73 -3.93
N THR A 28 15.38 -13.99 -3.59
CA THR A 28 15.68 -15.02 -4.60
C THR A 28 14.62 -14.98 -5.71
N GLY A 29 14.94 -15.42 -6.94
CA GLY A 29 14.00 -15.33 -8.08
C GLY A 29 12.64 -16.03 -7.91
N GLU A 30 12.44 -16.79 -6.82
CA GLU A 30 11.13 -17.34 -6.43
C GLU A 30 10.23 -16.31 -5.74
N HIS A 31 10.81 -15.39 -4.98
CA HIS A 31 10.11 -14.31 -4.28
C HIS A 31 9.51 -13.31 -5.27
N GLU A 32 10.28 -12.96 -6.30
CA GLU A 32 9.83 -12.10 -7.39
C GLU A 32 8.63 -12.72 -8.13
N LYS A 33 8.63 -14.04 -8.35
CA LYS A 33 7.50 -14.76 -8.97
C LYS A 33 6.25 -14.74 -8.09
N LEU A 34 6.41 -14.97 -6.79
CA LEU A 34 5.29 -14.92 -5.84
C LEU A 34 4.61 -13.56 -5.84
N LEU A 35 5.38 -12.48 -5.95
CA LEU A 35 4.87 -11.12 -5.87
C LEU A 35 4.36 -10.53 -7.18
N GLN A 36 4.45 -11.25 -8.32
CA GLN A 36 3.99 -10.74 -9.62
C GLN A 36 2.54 -10.20 -9.60
N PRO A 37 1.54 -10.90 -9.00
CA PRO A 37 0.17 -10.38 -8.93
C PRO A 37 0.08 -9.06 -8.15
N TYR A 38 0.85 -8.93 -7.07
CA TYR A 38 0.90 -7.73 -6.25
C TYR A 38 1.60 -6.56 -6.95
N THR A 39 2.72 -6.83 -7.59
CA THR A 39 3.44 -5.83 -8.39
C THR A 39 2.55 -5.33 -9.53
N TYR A 40 1.79 -6.21 -10.17
CA TYR A 40 0.85 -5.85 -11.22
C TYR A 40 -0.23 -4.88 -10.76
N ILE A 41 -0.95 -5.19 -9.65
CA ILE A 41 -2.00 -4.29 -9.16
C ILE A 41 -1.43 -2.96 -8.65
N SER A 42 -0.19 -2.96 -8.14
CA SER A 42 0.47 -1.75 -7.65
C SER A 42 0.79 -0.74 -8.76
N GLN A 43 0.86 -1.19 -10.02
CA GLN A 43 1.04 -0.31 -11.18
C GLN A 43 -0.26 0.37 -11.62
N VAL A 44 -1.42 -0.08 -11.11
CA VAL A 44 -2.72 0.49 -11.49
C VAL A 44 -2.94 1.81 -10.75
N PRO A 45 -2.97 2.97 -11.45
CA PRO A 45 -3.00 4.27 -10.82
C PRO A 45 -4.24 4.45 -9.93
N GLY A 46 -4.01 4.79 -8.67
CA GLY A 46 -5.02 5.03 -7.65
C GLY A 46 -5.29 6.51 -7.38
N LYS A 47 -6.40 6.79 -6.67
CA LYS A 47 -6.70 8.15 -6.21
C LYS A 47 -5.80 8.60 -5.04
N GLN A 48 -5.04 7.67 -4.45
CA GLN A 48 -4.17 7.86 -3.29
C GLN A 48 -4.86 8.57 -2.12
N ILE A 49 -6.16 8.28 -1.91
CA ILE A 49 -6.98 9.01 -0.92
C ILE A 49 -6.50 8.75 0.51
N ARG A 50 -6.07 7.51 0.82
CA ARG A 50 -5.60 7.13 2.15
C ARG A 50 -4.32 7.86 2.53
N THR A 51 -3.36 7.89 1.60
CA THR A 51 -2.12 8.66 1.73
C THR A 51 -2.43 10.14 1.94
N LYS A 52 -3.26 10.75 1.08
CA LYS A 52 -3.65 12.16 1.23
C LYS A 52 -4.28 12.47 2.58
N LEU A 53 -5.13 11.57 3.09
CA LEU A 53 -5.72 11.70 4.43
C LEU A 53 -4.67 11.59 5.54
N ALA A 54 -3.75 10.63 5.46
CA ALA A 54 -2.68 10.48 6.45
C ALA A 54 -1.82 11.75 6.55
N TYR A 55 -1.43 12.32 5.41
CA TYR A 55 -0.70 13.59 5.37
C TYR A 55 -1.52 14.78 5.87
N ALA A 56 -2.81 14.85 5.53
CA ALA A 56 -3.70 15.89 6.04
C ALA A 56 -3.83 15.82 7.56
N PHE A 57 -3.98 14.61 8.14
CA PHE A 57 -4.01 14.44 9.60
C PHE A 57 -2.69 14.83 10.25
N ASN A 58 -1.57 14.65 9.56
CA ASN A 58 -0.26 14.98 10.11
C ASN A 58 -0.07 16.49 10.37
N CYS A 59 -0.87 17.36 9.76
CA CYS A 59 -0.90 18.79 10.10
C CYS A 59 -1.21 19.05 11.59
N TRP A 60 -1.95 18.14 12.24
CA TRP A 60 -2.25 18.22 13.67
C TRP A 60 -1.36 17.28 14.50
N LEU A 61 -1.10 16.08 14.01
CA LEU A 61 -0.40 15.04 14.77
C LEU A 61 1.11 15.26 14.84
N ASN A 62 1.70 15.97 13.87
CA ASN A 62 3.14 16.30 13.81
C ASN A 62 4.06 15.08 14.04
N ILE A 63 3.70 13.94 13.47
CA ILE A 63 4.51 12.72 13.53
C ILE A 63 5.75 12.87 12.63
N PRO A 64 6.89 12.24 13.00
CA PRO A 64 8.09 12.22 12.17
C PRO A 64 7.79 11.68 10.77
N GLU A 65 8.40 12.29 9.76
CA GLU A 65 8.16 11.97 8.35
C GLU A 65 8.43 10.50 8.03
N GLU A 66 9.53 9.94 8.54
CA GLU A 66 9.90 8.54 8.37
C GLU A 66 8.79 7.60 8.85
N LYS A 67 8.13 7.92 9.97
CA LYS A 67 7.00 7.13 10.49
C LYS A 67 5.75 7.29 9.64
N LEU A 68 5.49 8.50 9.12
CA LEU A 68 4.36 8.74 8.24
C LEU A 68 4.48 7.97 6.92
N VAL A 69 5.68 7.95 6.33
CA VAL A 69 5.99 7.17 5.13
C VAL A 69 5.79 5.68 5.41
N ALA A 70 6.39 5.15 6.48
CA ALA A 70 6.24 3.74 6.85
C ALA A 70 4.77 3.33 7.06
N ILE A 71 3.96 4.16 7.74
CA ILE A 71 2.52 3.93 7.91
C ILE A 71 1.79 3.99 6.57
N GLY A 72 2.15 4.94 5.70
CA GLY A 72 1.61 5.07 4.35
C GLY A 72 1.82 3.81 3.51
N ASP A 73 3.03 3.26 3.55
CA ASP A 73 3.41 2.03 2.84
C ASP A 73 2.61 0.83 3.34
N ILE A 74 2.51 0.65 4.67
CA ILE A 74 1.71 -0.41 5.28
C ILE A 74 0.24 -0.33 4.82
N ILE A 75 -0.35 0.86 4.86
CA ILE A 75 -1.74 1.07 4.43
C ILE A 75 -1.92 0.76 2.94
N GLN A 76 -0.94 1.13 2.10
CA GLN A 76 -0.96 0.85 0.67
C GLN A 76 -0.84 -0.64 0.37
N MET A 77 0.01 -1.36 1.12
CA MET A 77 0.14 -2.82 1.07
C MET A 77 -1.18 -3.52 1.42
N LEU A 78 -1.75 -3.17 2.57
CA LEU A 78 -3.05 -3.69 3.01
C LEU A 78 -4.13 -3.45 1.96
N HIS A 79 -4.18 -2.24 1.40
CA HIS A 79 -5.17 -1.90 0.38
C HIS A 79 -5.01 -2.73 -0.89
N ASN A 80 -3.80 -2.86 -1.41
CA ASN A 80 -3.58 -3.62 -2.64
C ASN A 80 -3.81 -5.11 -2.43
N SER A 81 -3.39 -5.67 -1.29
CA SER A 81 -3.71 -7.05 -0.94
C SER A 81 -5.22 -7.30 -0.84
N SER A 82 -5.98 -6.39 -0.22
CA SER A 82 -7.43 -6.55 -0.14
C SER A 82 -8.06 -6.52 -1.53
N LEU A 83 -7.65 -5.59 -2.40
CA LEU A 83 -8.21 -5.50 -3.76
C LEU A 83 -7.98 -6.76 -4.61
N LEU A 84 -6.85 -7.45 -4.43
CA LEU A 84 -6.58 -8.71 -5.11
C LEU A 84 -7.58 -9.80 -4.70
N ILE A 85 -7.91 -9.86 -3.42
CA ILE A 85 -8.90 -10.81 -2.89
C ILE A 85 -10.31 -10.39 -3.31
N ASP A 86 -10.66 -9.11 -3.18
CA ASP A 86 -11.96 -8.55 -3.60
C ASP A 86 -12.24 -8.87 -5.07
N ASP A 87 -11.25 -8.70 -5.97
CA ASP A 87 -11.41 -9.01 -7.40
C ASP A 87 -11.79 -10.48 -7.63
N ILE A 88 -11.26 -11.40 -6.83
CA ILE A 88 -11.55 -12.84 -6.92
C ILE A 88 -12.95 -13.14 -6.38
N GLU A 89 -13.27 -12.63 -5.19
CA GLU A 89 -14.56 -12.86 -4.53
C GLU A 89 -15.73 -12.30 -5.36
N ASP A 90 -15.53 -11.13 -5.98
CA ASP A 90 -16.52 -10.49 -6.85
C ASP A 90 -16.60 -11.10 -8.25
N ASN A 91 -15.75 -12.09 -8.59
CA ASN A 91 -15.56 -12.60 -9.95
C ASN A 91 -15.35 -11.47 -10.97
N SER A 92 -14.59 -10.45 -10.57
CA SER A 92 -14.32 -9.28 -11.40
C SER A 92 -13.50 -9.69 -12.63
N ILE A 93 -13.78 -9.08 -13.78
CA ILE A 93 -13.01 -9.28 -15.01
C ILE A 93 -12.00 -8.14 -15.20
N LEU A 94 -12.38 -6.92 -14.81
CA LEU A 94 -11.59 -5.71 -15.00
C LEU A 94 -11.57 -4.86 -13.72
N ARG A 95 -10.43 -4.23 -13.45
CA ARG A 95 -10.26 -3.17 -12.45
C ARG A 95 -9.75 -1.91 -13.14
N ARG A 96 -10.55 -0.83 -13.07
CA ARG A 96 -10.26 0.46 -13.73
C ARG A 96 -9.95 0.33 -15.24
N GLY A 97 -10.65 -0.58 -15.91
CA GLY A 97 -10.48 -0.84 -17.35
C GLY A 97 -9.29 -1.74 -17.71
N ILE A 98 -8.58 -2.27 -16.72
CA ILE A 98 -7.42 -3.16 -16.90
C ILE A 98 -7.80 -4.56 -16.39
N PRO A 99 -7.34 -5.67 -17.02
CA PRO A 99 -7.59 -7.02 -16.50
C PRO A 99 -7.18 -7.18 -15.05
N VAL A 100 -7.95 -7.93 -14.27
CA VAL A 100 -7.61 -8.23 -12.87
C VAL A 100 -6.44 -9.22 -12.79
N ALA A 101 -5.67 -9.16 -11.70
CA ALA A 101 -4.45 -9.95 -11.56
C ALA A 101 -4.71 -11.47 -11.68
N HIS A 102 -5.81 -11.97 -11.10
CA HIS A 102 -6.13 -13.41 -11.15
C HIS A 102 -6.50 -13.90 -12.56
N SER A 103 -6.87 -13.02 -13.48
CA SER A 103 -7.07 -13.36 -14.90
C SER A 103 -5.74 -13.56 -15.64
N ILE A 104 -4.63 -13.02 -15.12
CA ILE A 104 -3.30 -13.11 -15.73
C ILE A 104 -2.46 -14.20 -15.06
N TYR A 105 -2.42 -14.20 -13.74
CA TYR A 105 -1.55 -15.07 -12.94
C TYR A 105 -2.28 -16.27 -12.33
N GLY A 106 -3.61 -16.33 -12.47
CA GLY A 106 -4.45 -17.34 -11.86
C GLY A 106 -4.83 -17.02 -10.40
N ILE A 107 -5.92 -17.65 -9.96
CA ILE A 107 -6.51 -17.46 -8.63
C ILE A 107 -5.52 -17.83 -7.53
N ALA A 108 -4.92 -19.03 -7.60
CA ALA A 108 -4.03 -19.53 -6.55
C ALA A 108 -2.80 -18.65 -6.33
N SER A 109 -2.15 -18.21 -7.42
CA SER A 109 -0.99 -17.30 -7.34
C SER A 109 -1.39 -15.96 -6.74
N THR A 110 -2.54 -15.41 -7.15
CA THR A 110 -3.03 -14.13 -6.66
C THR A 110 -3.36 -14.16 -5.17
N ILE A 111 -4.03 -15.22 -4.69
CA ILE A 111 -4.30 -15.43 -3.25
C ILE A 111 -2.99 -15.52 -2.46
N ASN A 112 -2.04 -16.31 -2.95
CA ASN A 112 -0.75 -16.48 -2.27
C ASN A 112 0.01 -15.15 -2.18
N ALA A 113 0.05 -14.37 -3.26
CA ALA A 113 0.69 -13.05 -3.28
C ALA A 113 0.04 -12.09 -2.28
N ALA A 114 -1.30 -12.01 -2.28
CA ALA A 114 -2.05 -11.12 -1.41
C ALA A 114 -1.81 -11.45 0.08
N ASN A 115 -1.91 -12.73 0.46
CA ASN A 115 -1.68 -13.19 1.82
C ASN A 115 -0.22 -13.01 2.26
N TYR A 116 0.72 -13.26 1.36
CA TYR A 116 2.13 -13.05 1.66
C TYR A 116 2.44 -11.58 1.96
N VAL A 117 1.87 -10.66 1.18
CA VAL A 117 2.03 -9.22 1.44
C VAL A 117 1.32 -8.79 2.73
N LEU A 118 0.20 -9.41 3.12
CA LEU A 118 -0.39 -9.17 4.45
C LEU A 118 0.57 -9.58 5.58
N ALA A 119 1.33 -10.68 5.41
CA ALA A 119 2.34 -11.05 6.39
C ALA A 119 3.49 -10.03 6.47
N ILE A 120 3.99 -9.54 5.31
CA ILE A 120 5.02 -8.49 5.27
C ILE A 120 4.49 -7.17 5.87
N ALA A 121 3.22 -6.82 5.63
CA ALA A 121 2.63 -5.63 6.21
C ALA A 121 2.59 -5.71 7.75
N LEU A 122 2.28 -6.88 8.31
CA LEU A 122 2.35 -7.11 9.76
C LEU A 122 3.78 -6.99 10.29
N GLU A 123 4.78 -7.55 9.60
CA GLU A 123 6.20 -7.39 9.95
C GLU A 123 6.60 -5.91 9.99
N LYS A 124 6.24 -5.13 8.96
CA LYS A 124 6.49 -3.69 8.91
C LYS A 124 5.78 -2.90 10.03
N VAL A 125 4.60 -3.34 10.46
CA VAL A 125 3.92 -2.75 11.63
C VAL A 125 4.72 -3.01 12.90
N GLN A 126 5.27 -4.22 13.07
CA GLN A 126 6.11 -4.56 14.21
C GLN A 126 7.40 -3.73 14.23
N ASP A 127 7.97 -3.44 13.06
CA ASP A 127 9.14 -2.57 12.89
C ASP A 127 8.91 -1.11 13.31
N LEU A 128 7.65 -0.65 13.42
CA LEU A 128 7.33 0.66 14.01
C LEU A 128 7.70 0.73 15.50
N GLY A 129 7.97 -0.41 16.14
CA GLY A 129 8.45 -0.50 17.52
C GLY A 129 7.42 -0.09 18.56
N HIS A 130 6.12 -0.19 18.24
CA HIS A 130 5.04 0.23 19.12
C HIS A 130 3.94 -0.86 19.22
N LEU A 131 3.75 -1.42 20.42
CA LEU A 131 2.82 -2.54 20.63
C LEU A 131 1.38 -2.23 20.22
N GLU A 132 0.92 -0.99 20.46
CA GLU A 132 -0.43 -0.57 20.07
C GLU A 132 -0.61 -0.52 18.54
N ALA A 133 0.45 -0.35 17.76
CA ALA A 133 0.35 -0.36 16.30
C ALA A 133 -0.04 -1.77 15.80
N THR A 134 0.55 -2.81 16.39
CA THR A 134 0.16 -4.20 16.10
C THR A 134 -1.28 -4.48 16.52
N ALA A 135 -1.72 -3.95 17.67
CA ALA A 135 -3.10 -4.11 18.14
C ALA A 135 -4.13 -3.39 17.25
N VAL A 136 -3.76 -2.28 16.59
CA VAL A 136 -4.61 -1.61 15.60
C VAL A 136 -4.68 -2.39 14.28
N TYR A 137 -3.63 -3.16 13.96
CA TYR A 137 -3.55 -3.96 12.74
C TYR A 137 -4.41 -5.24 12.79
N THR A 138 -4.47 -5.90 13.94
CA THR A 138 -5.16 -7.21 14.15
C THR A 138 -6.57 -7.05 14.67
#